data_AF-A0A2M6X7R6-F1
#
_entry.id   AF-A0A2M6X7R6-F1
#
_cell.length_a   1.000
_cell.length_b   1.000
_cell.length_c   1.000
_cell.angle_alpha   90.00
_cell.angle_beta   90.00
_cell.angle_gamma   90.00
#
_symmetry.space_group_name_H-M   'P 1'
#
loop_
_entity.id
_entity.type
_entity.pdbx_description
1 polymer ?
#
loop_
_entity_poly.entity_id
_entity_poly.type
_entity_poly.pdbx_seq_one_letter_code
_entity_poly.pdbx_strand_id
1 'polypeptide(L)'
;MDKIARQRRPKCNLVDRDDDIFHFLWKWKCASTSTLARKFFKNGSRDAAYKRLVLLHRDKYIDIEVIEKNKYALVWTLREKGYLHIEQRIKNLAVSGFASESLFHDHLVSAFHLGEWLKYPPEFTRVFTEQQLRRVAPDNWPDWLPHSQEHRPDGYSMYFVGTKQVVVAFEVELNVKAHARYDTVVEFYDNKKNISFVFWLVESKSDLASIKKAFQSFGVRDWSKHHFIYLDDFRKNGWDAKFVEGKHHRTTPAKFLNPNGVSRLSLESPVRETGHLLNLEKKPMNLSPSVDIKK
;
A
#
# COMPACT_ATOMS: atom_id res chain seq x y z
N MET A 1 26.88 2.25 47.87
CA MET A 1 26.35 1.74 46.58
C MET A 1 26.01 2.94 45.71
N ASP A 2 26.95 3.36 44.86
CA ASP A 2 26.78 4.55 44.02
C ASP A 2 25.75 4.31 42.93
N LYS A 3 24.69 5.12 42.95
CA LYS A 3 23.76 5.25 41.83
C LYS A 3 24.51 5.94 40.70
N ILE A 4 25.07 5.16 39.77
CA ILE A 4 25.57 5.68 38.50
C ILE A 4 24.40 6.42 37.84
N ALA A 5 24.47 7.76 37.86
CA ALA A 5 23.51 8.62 37.19
C ALA A 5 23.51 8.26 35.70
N ARG A 6 22.43 7.64 35.22
CA ARG A 6 22.27 7.33 33.79
C ARG A 6 22.28 8.64 33.03
N GLN A 7 23.40 8.93 32.37
CA GLN A 7 23.54 10.06 31.46
C GLN A 7 22.39 10.00 30.44
N ARG A 8 21.59 11.08 30.38
CA ARG A 8 20.46 11.16 29.45
C ARG A 8 21.01 11.09 28.03
N ARG A 9 20.60 10.08 27.26
CA ARG A 9 20.99 9.97 25.85
C ARG A 9 20.46 11.19 25.08
N PRO A 10 21.22 11.75 24.11
CA PRO A 10 20.78 12.90 23.34
C PRO A 10 19.51 12.59 22.54
N LYS A 11 18.63 13.59 22.45
CA LYS A 11 17.40 13.58 21.65
C LYS A 11 17.76 13.40 20.16
N CYS A 12 16.92 12.68 19.44
CA CYS A 12 17.03 12.49 18.00
C CYS A 12 16.85 13.85 17.31
N ASN A 13 17.86 14.28 16.56
CA ASN A 13 17.75 15.41 15.65
C ASN A 13 17.03 14.93 14.38
N LEU A 14 15.90 15.54 14.04
CA LEU A 14 15.14 15.20 12.83
C LEU A 14 15.83 15.76 11.58
N VAL A 15 15.64 15.08 10.46
CA VAL A 15 16.10 15.52 9.12
C VAL A 15 14.96 15.35 8.14
N ASP A 16 15.01 16.02 6.98
CA ASP A 16 13.92 16.03 5.98
C ASP A 16 13.41 14.63 5.61
N ARG A 17 14.30 13.64 5.52
CA ARG A 17 13.92 12.25 5.25
C ARG A 17 12.95 11.67 6.30
N ASP A 18 13.05 12.08 7.55
CA ASP A 18 12.12 11.59 8.58
C ASP A 18 10.72 12.13 8.36
N ASP A 19 10.59 13.36 7.85
CA ASP A 19 9.30 13.94 7.48
C ASP A 19 8.65 13.15 6.35
N ASP A 20 9.44 12.76 5.35
CA ASP A 20 8.97 11.90 4.27
C ASP A 20 8.52 10.52 4.80
N ILE A 21 9.25 9.95 5.75
CA ILE A 21 8.86 8.71 6.43
C ILE A 21 7.54 8.89 7.17
N PHE A 22 7.36 9.99 7.92
CA PHE A 22 6.14 10.26 8.66
C PHE A 22 4.95 10.44 7.73
N HIS A 23 5.10 11.22 6.65
CA HIS A 23 4.06 11.39 5.63
C HIS A 23 3.70 10.08 4.94
N PHE A 24 4.70 9.23 4.66
CA PHE A 24 4.46 7.91 4.10
C PHE A 24 3.70 7.01 5.07
N LEU A 25 4.09 6.98 6.34
CA LEU A 25 3.40 6.21 7.37
C LEU A 25 2.00 6.78 7.68
N TRP A 26 1.76 8.08 7.54
CA TRP A 26 0.40 8.60 7.59
C TRP A 26 -0.42 8.09 6.41
N LYS A 27 0.10 8.25 5.18
CA LYS A 27 -0.61 7.88 3.94
C LYS A 27 -0.93 6.38 3.86
N TRP A 28 -0.01 5.52 4.30
CA TRP A 28 -0.12 4.05 4.19
C TRP A 28 -0.38 3.36 5.53
N LYS A 29 -0.46 4.12 6.63
CA LYS A 29 -0.68 3.71 8.03
C LYS A 29 0.44 2.84 8.64
N CYS A 30 1.06 1.96 7.87
CA CYS A 30 2.18 1.13 8.31
C CYS A 30 3.15 0.78 7.16
N ALA A 31 4.38 0.39 7.50
CA ALA A 31 5.38 -0.07 6.53
C ALA A 31 6.45 -0.95 7.19
N SER A 32 7.02 -1.91 6.44
CA SER A 32 8.15 -2.70 6.94
C SER A 32 9.47 -1.94 6.91
N THR A 33 10.49 -2.42 7.65
CA THR A 33 11.86 -1.88 7.54
C THR A 33 12.36 -1.96 6.09
N SER A 34 12.06 -3.05 5.38
CA SER A 34 12.49 -3.26 3.98
C SER A 34 11.86 -2.20 3.06
N THR A 35 10.57 -1.91 3.25
CA THR A 35 9.84 -0.86 2.51
C THR A 35 10.48 0.51 2.72
N LEU A 36 10.64 0.93 3.99
CA LEU A 36 11.17 2.26 4.33
C LEU A 36 12.63 2.41 3.90
N ALA A 37 13.44 1.36 4.08
CA ALA A 37 14.83 1.34 3.60
C ALA A 37 14.90 1.54 2.09
N ARG A 38 14.12 0.77 1.33
CA ARG A 38 14.09 0.84 -0.14
C ARG A 38 13.61 2.19 -0.65
N LYS A 39 12.61 2.79 0.00
CA LYS A 39 12.02 4.08 -0.38
C LYS A 39 12.93 5.27 -0.08
N PHE A 40 13.48 5.33 1.14
CA PHE A 40 14.07 6.56 1.68
C PHE A 40 15.59 6.51 1.86
N PHE A 41 16.21 5.34 1.75
CA PHE A 41 17.64 5.14 1.98
C PHE A 41 18.33 4.66 0.71
N LYS A 42 18.20 5.43 -0.38
CA LYS A 42 18.66 5.06 -1.75
C LYS A 42 20.12 4.56 -1.81
N ASN A 43 21.00 5.17 -1.03
CA ASN A 43 22.44 4.84 -0.96
C ASN A 43 22.85 4.27 0.42
N GLY A 44 21.89 4.01 1.31
CA GLY A 44 22.14 3.56 2.67
C GLY A 44 21.98 2.05 2.80
N SER A 45 22.72 1.44 3.73
CA SER A 45 22.45 0.05 4.09
C SER A 45 21.09 -0.06 4.79
N ARG A 46 20.43 -1.21 4.68
CA ARG A 46 19.20 -1.49 5.45
C ARG A 46 19.44 -1.36 6.96
N ASP A 47 20.67 -1.63 7.42
CA ASP A 47 21.08 -1.40 8.81
C ASP A 47 21.05 0.07 9.21
N ALA A 48 21.49 0.97 8.32
CA ALA A 48 21.40 2.41 8.57
C ALA A 48 19.94 2.86 8.69
N ALA A 49 19.06 2.33 7.83
CA ALA A 49 17.62 2.56 7.92
C ALA A 49 17.06 2.06 9.26
N TYR A 50 17.33 0.80 9.62
CA TYR A 50 16.88 0.21 10.88
C TYR A 50 17.36 1.02 12.10
N LYS A 51 18.65 1.38 12.15
CA LYS A 51 19.22 2.23 13.23
C LYS A 51 18.48 3.56 13.34
N ARG A 52 18.18 4.21 12.20
CA ARG A 52 17.40 5.47 12.21
C ARG A 52 15.98 5.25 12.73
N LEU A 53 15.28 4.23 12.28
CA LEU A 53 13.92 3.92 12.73
C LEU A 53 13.87 3.60 14.23
N VAL A 54 14.85 2.88 14.76
CA VAL A 54 14.98 2.64 16.20
C VAL A 54 15.17 3.95 16.99
N LEU A 55 15.95 4.91 16.46
CA LEU A 55 16.09 6.23 17.09
C LEU A 55 14.77 7.01 17.08
N LEU A 56 14.03 7.00 15.98
CA LEU A 56 12.72 7.63 15.87
C LEU A 56 11.69 7.01 16.81
N HIS A 57 11.69 5.68 16.94
CA HIS A 57 10.83 4.95 17.87
C HIS A 57 11.17 5.22 19.33
N ARG A 58 12.46 5.21 19.69
CA ARG A 58 12.92 5.58 21.04
C ARG A 58 12.40 6.97 21.44
N ASP A 59 12.43 7.90 20.50
CA ASP A 59 11.97 9.28 20.68
C ASP A 59 10.47 9.50 20.43
N LYS A 60 9.71 8.39 20.28
CA LYS A 60 8.25 8.32 20.19
C LYS A 60 7.62 8.97 18.96
N TYR A 61 8.36 9.14 17.87
CA TYR A 61 7.79 9.61 16.60
C TYR A 61 7.07 8.51 15.82
N ILE A 62 7.55 7.27 15.95
CA ILE A 62 6.96 6.07 15.33
C ILE A 62 6.89 4.93 16.35
N ASP A 63 6.12 3.89 16.07
CA ASP A 63 6.09 2.65 16.86
C ASP A 63 6.46 1.41 16.04
N ILE A 64 6.69 0.30 16.75
CA ILE A 64 6.82 -1.04 16.17
C ILE A 64 5.60 -1.84 16.60
N GLU A 65 4.82 -2.32 15.64
CA GLU A 65 3.64 -3.14 15.89
C GLU A 65 3.80 -4.54 15.29
N VAL A 66 3.14 -5.52 15.92
CA VAL A 66 3.09 -6.91 15.45
C VAL A 66 1.86 -7.09 14.57
N ILE A 67 2.04 -7.72 13.41
CA ILE A 67 0.91 -8.09 12.55
C ILE A 67 0.23 -9.34 13.13
N GLU A 68 -1.08 -9.25 13.38
CA GLU A 68 -1.91 -10.25 14.09
C GLU A 68 -1.73 -11.71 13.62
N LYS A 69 -1.47 -11.94 12.33
CA LYS A 69 -1.30 -13.29 11.75
C LYS A 69 0.13 -13.85 11.83
N ASN A 70 1.13 -13.07 12.23
CA ASN A 70 2.53 -13.52 12.34
C ASN A 70 3.29 -12.75 13.41
N LYS A 71 3.54 -13.37 14.57
CA LYS A 71 4.25 -12.76 15.72
C LYS A 71 5.66 -12.23 15.42
N TYR A 72 6.26 -12.65 14.30
CA TYR A 72 7.58 -12.19 13.87
C TYR A 72 7.52 -11.11 12.78
N ALA A 73 6.35 -10.89 12.20
CA ALA A 73 6.12 -9.83 11.23
C ALA A 73 5.88 -8.51 11.96
N LEU A 74 6.82 -7.58 11.78
CA LEU A 74 6.78 -6.28 12.43
C LEU A 74 6.67 -5.18 11.38
N VAL A 75 5.85 -4.19 11.68
CA VAL A 75 5.72 -2.96 10.88
C VAL A 75 5.96 -1.74 11.74
N TRP A 76 6.41 -0.68 11.09
CA TRP A 76 6.50 0.64 11.68
C TRP A 76 5.19 1.38 11.46
N THR A 77 4.70 2.05 12.49
CA THR A 77 3.49 2.88 12.46
C THR A 77 3.81 4.28 12.96
N LEU A 78 3.00 5.26 12.59
CA LEU A 78 3.15 6.61 13.11
C LEU A 78 2.70 6.67 14.58
N ARG A 79 3.37 7.47 15.41
CA ARG A 79 2.86 7.85 16.75
C ARG A 79 2.35 9.28 16.74
N GLU A 80 1.57 9.64 17.75
CA GLU A 80 1.01 10.98 17.91
C GLU A 80 2.06 12.09 17.74
N LYS A 81 3.25 11.95 18.36
CA LYS A 81 4.32 12.94 18.22
C LYS A 81 4.82 13.10 16.77
N GLY A 82 4.88 12.00 16.00
CA GLY A 82 5.22 12.04 14.57
C GLY A 82 4.10 12.64 13.73
N TYR A 83 2.85 12.32 14.06
CA TYR A 83 1.66 12.87 13.42
C TYR A 83 1.57 14.39 13.62
N LEU A 84 1.65 14.88 14.87
CA LEU A 84 1.62 16.31 15.17
C LEU A 84 2.76 17.07 14.47
N HIS A 85 3.89 16.41 14.21
CA HIS A 85 5.00 17.01 13.48
C HIS A 85 4.72 17.24 11.99
N ILE A 86 3.81 16.47 11.39
CA ILE A 86 3.44 16.60 9.97
C ILE A 86 2.04 17.15 9.74
N GLU A 87 1.18 17.23 10.76
CA GLU A 87 -0.24 17.55 10.62
C GLU A 87 -0.47 18.85 9.85
N GLN A 88 0.25 19.92 10.20
CA GLN A 88 0.14 21.22 9.53
C GLN A 88 0.54 21.20 8.05
N ARG A 89 1.30 20.19 7.62
CA ARG A 89 1.73 20.00 6.22
C ARG A 89 0.76 19.12 5.43
N ILE A 90 -0.12 18.39 6.10
CA ILE A 90 -1.17 17.61 5.44
C ILE A 90 -2.31 18.57 5.09
N LYS A 91 -2.37 18.95 3.81
CA LYS A 91 -3.38 19.90 3.31
C LYS A 91 -4.78 19.30 3.40
N ASN A 92 -5.77 20.16 3.71
CA ASN A 92 -7.19 19.89 3.52
C ASN A 92 -7.75 18.72 4.35
N LEU A 93 -7.20 18.49 5.55
CA LEU A 93 -7.75 17.53 6.52
C LEU A 93 -9.13 18.01 7.01
N ALA A 94 -10.16 17.20 6.77
CA ALA A 94 -11.47 17.34 7.39
C ALA A 94 -11.51 16.67 8.77
N VAL A 95 -10.76 15.57 8.94
CA VAL A 95 -10.74 14.77 10.17
C VAL A 95 -9.31 14.41 10.52
N SER A 96 -8.87 14.73 11.73
CA SER A 96 -7.55 14.31 12.24
C SER A 96 -7.49 12.80 12.47
N GLY A 97 -6.31 12.22 12.29
CA GLY A 97 -6.05 10.82 12.62
C GLY A 97 -5.10 10.11 11.66
N PHE A 98 -4.50 9.03 12.15
CA PHE A 98 -3.46 8.26 11.44
C PHE A 98 -3.47 6.75 11.78
N ALA A 99 -4.30 6.32 12.73
CA ALA A 99 -4.28 4.95 13.21
C ALA A 99 -4.82 3.95 12.17
N SER A 100 -4.24 2.75 12.20
CA SER A 100 -4.69 1.58 11.44
C SER A 100 -5.82 0.87 12.19
N GLU A 101 -6.80 0.35 11.45
CA GLU A 101 -7.84 -0.53 11.99
C GLU A 101 -7.43 -2.00 11.92
N SER A 102 -6.65 -2.38 10.92
CA SER A 102 -6.06 -3.70 10.77
C SER A 102 -4.71 -3.59 10.08
N LEU A 103 -3.63 -3.77 10.84
CA LEU A 103 -2.26 -3.63 10.34
C LEU A 103 -1.95 -4.62 9.22
N PHE A 104 -2.52 -5.83 9.30
CA PHE A 104 -2.32 -6.83 8.26
C PHE A 104 -2.97 -6.41 6.93
N HIS A 105 -4.20 -5.90 6.99
CA HIS A 105 -4.92 -5.43 5.81
C HIS A 105 -4.24 -4.19 5.22
N ASP A 106 -3.96 -3.17 6.04
CA ASP A 106 -3.31 -1.93 5.58
C ASP A 106 -1.92 -2.18 4.97
N HIS A 107 -1.17 -3.15 5.53
CA HIS A 107 0.09 -3.58 4.95
C HIS A 107 -0.10 -4.18 3.55
N LEU A 108 -1.07 -5.07 3.37
CA LEU A 108 -1.35 -5.67 2.07
C LEU A 108 -1.90 -4.66 1.07
N VAL A 109 -2.75 -3.71 1.50
CA VAL A 109 -3.21 -2.58 0.68
C VAL A 109 -2.03 -1.78 0.17
N SER A 110 -1.09 -1.40 1.05
CA SER A 110 0.09 -0.65 0.62
C SER A 110 0.95 -1.43 -0.36
N ALA A 111 1.15 -2.73 -0.14
CA ALA A 111 1.88 -3.60 -1.06
C ALA A 111 1.18 -3.71 -2.43
N PHE A 112 -0.14 -3.92 -2.43
CA PHE A 112 -0.92 -4.13 -3.64
C PHE A 112 -1.12 -2.85 -4.45
N HIS A 113 -1.26 -1.72 -3.78
CA HIS A 113 -1.49 -0.42 -4.41
C HIS A 113 -0.18 0.24 -4.87
N LEU A 114 0.93 0.08 -4.13
CA LEU A 114 2.23 0.62 -4.54
C LEU A 114 2.97 -0.28 -5.52
N GLY A 115 3.04 -1.59 -5.25
CA GLY A 115 3.85 -2.56 -6.00
C GLY A 115 5.17 -2.01 -6.55
N GLU A 116 5.29 -1.96 -7.88
CA GLU A 116 6.51 -1.49 -8.57
C GLU A 116 6.71 0.03 -8.51
N TRP A 117 5.70 0.80 -8.10
CA TRP A 117 5.80 2.23 -7.89
C TRP A 117 6.40 2.63 -6.54
N LEU A 118 6.84 1.66 -5.71
CA LEU A 118 7.38 1.92 -4.39
C LEU A 118 8.38 3.08 -4.44
N LYS A 119 9.41 3.00 -5.28
CA LYS A 119 10.42 4.06 -5.39
C LYS A 119 9.86 5.29 -6.09
N TYR A 120 9.41 5.11 -7.33
CA TYR A 120 8.93 6.18 -8.18
C TYR A 120 7.73 5.69 -8.98
N PRO A 121 6.57 6.34 -8.83
CA PRO A 121 5.48 6.09 -9.75
C PRO A 121 5.84 6.65 -11.14
N PRO A 122 5.36 6.05 -12.25
CA PRO A 122 5.58 6.58 -13.59
C PRO A 122 5.06 8.02 -13.74
N GLU A 123 5.58 8.75 -14.72
CA GLU A 123 5.11 10.10 -15.00
C GLU A 123 3.60 10.12 -15.28
N PHE A 124 2.93 11.19 -14.87
CA PHE A 124 1.48 11.38 -15.01
C PHE A 124 0.61 10.35 -14.28
N THR A 125 1.18 9.55 -13.38
CA THR A 125 0.39 8.69 -12.50
C THR A 125 0.11 9.39 -11.16
N ARG A 126 -1.04 9.09 -10.56
CA ARG A 126 -1.44 9.63 -9.25
C ARG A 126 -2.02 8.52 -8.40
N VAL A 127 -1.82 8.63 -7.09
CA VAL A 127 -2.32 7.67 -6.09
C VAL A 127 -3.06 8.42 -4.99
N PHE A 128 -4.26 7.95 -4.67
CA PHE A 128 -5.10 8.43 -3.58
C PHE A 128 -5.49 7.25 -2.68
N THR A 129 -5.00 7.24 -1.45
CA THR A 129 -5.14 6.10 -0.52
C THR A 129 -6.45 6.13 0.25
N GLU A 130 -6.83 4.99 0.85
CA GLU A 130 -7.94 4.93 1.80
C GLU A 130 -7.82 5.97 2.92
N GLN A 131 -6.61 6.19 3.45
CA GLN A 131 -6.40 7.20 4.49
C GLN A 131 -6.77 8.59 3.99
N GLN A 132 -6.41 8.93 2.76
CA GLN A 132 -6.79 10.21 2.17
C GLN A 132 -8.31 10.29 1.95
N LEU A 133 -8.95 9.19 1.50
CA LEU A 133 -10.42 9.12 1.36
C LEU A 133 -11.14 9.31 2.71
N ARG A 134 -10.53 8.90 3.82
CA ARG A 134 -11.12 9.07 5.16
C ARG A 134 -10.91 10.48 5.75
N ARG A 135 -9.77 11.10 5.45
CA ARG A 135 -9.29 12.27 6.21
C ARG A 135 -9.35 13.57 5.42
N VAL A 136 -9.31 13.53 4.10
CA VAL A 136 -9.41 14.72 3.23
C VAL A 136 -10.88 14.96 2.90
N ALA A 137 -11.33 16.21 3.01
CA ALA A 137 -12.71 16.58 2.66
C ALA A 137 -13.03 16.19 1.20
N PRO A 138 -14.22 15.64 0.89
CA PRO A 138 -14.60 15.27 -0.48
C PRO A 138 -14.47 16.41 -1.49
N ASP A 139 -14.74 17.64 -1.09
CA ASP A 139 -14.61 18.83 -1.95
C ASP A 139 -13.15 19.13 -2.35
N ASN A 140 -12.20 18.57 -1.62
CA ASN A 140 -10.76 18.68 -1.87
C ASN A 140 -10.18 17.44 -2.57
N TRP A 141 -11.03 16.49 -2.95
CA TRP A 141 -10.60 15.36 -3.75
C TRP A 141 -10.28 15.81 -5.18
N PRO A 142 -9.28 15.21 -5.84
CA PRO A 142 -9.07 15.46 -7.25
C PRO A 142 -10.28 15.05 -8.12
N ASP A 143 -10.60 15.84 -9.14
CA ASP A 143 -11.74 15.64 -10.06
C ASP A 143 -11.78 14.26 -10.75
N TRP A 144 -10.66 13.56 -10.81
CA TRP A 144 -10.60 12.22 -11.39
C TRP A 144 -11.22 11.14 -10.48
N LEU A 145 -11.43 11.43 -9.20
CA LEU A 145 -12.09 10.54 -8.24
C LEU A 145 -13.61 10.66 -8.31
N PRO A 146 -14.36 9.60 -7.97
CA PRO A 146 -15.77 9.76 -7.66
C PRO A 146 -15.91 10.55 -6.36
N HIS A 147 -16.49 11.75 -6.39
CA HIS A 147 -16.80 12.57 -5.20
C HIS A 147 -18.01 12.00 -4.45
N SER A 148 -17.90 10.77 -3.96
CA SER A 148 -18.94 10.06 -3.22
C SER A 148 -18.33 9.30 -2.04
N GLN A 149 -19.08 9.27 -0.95
CA GLN A 149 -18.76 8.50 0.26
C GLN A 149 -19.63 7.22 0.38
N GLU A 150 -20.46 6.92 -0.62
CA GLU A 150 -21.36 5.75 -0.64
C GLU A 150 -20.57 4.44 -0.47
N HIS A 151 -19.41 4.36 -1.12
CA HIS A 151 -18.45 3.28 -0.96
C HIS A 151 -17.03 3.85 -0.99
N ARG A 152 -16.15 3.27 -0.17
CA ARG A 152 -14.77 3.68 -0.04
C ARG A 152 -13.86 2.48 -0.31
N PRO A 153 -13.16 2.44 -1.46
CA PRO A 153 -12.13 1.44 -1.68
C PRO A 153 -10.89 1.68 -0.84
N ASP A 154 -10.00 0.70 -0.85
CA ASP A 154 -8.70 0.75 -0.19
C ASP A 154 -7.71 1.72 -0.88
N GLY A 155 -8.09 2.22 -2.07
CA GLY A 155 -7.48 3.36 -2.70
C GLY A 155 -7.75 3.40 -4.20
N TYR A 156 -7.21 4.43 -4.84
CA TYR A 156 -7.27 4.62 -6.27
C TYR A 156 -5.92 5.01 -6.87
N SER A 157 -5.68 4.50 -8.07
CA SER A 157 -4.63 4.98 -8.97
C SER A 157 -5.25 5.59 -10.22
N MET A 158 -4.61 6.61 -10.76
CA MET A 158 -4.91 7.19 -12.06
C MET A 158 -3.66 7.23 -12.92
N TYR A 159 -3.82 6.94 -14.21
CA TYR A 159 -2.78 7.07 -15.23
C TYR A 159 -3.39 7.40 -16.60
N PHE A 160 -2.54 7.63 -17.60
CA PHE A 160 -2.97 7.91 -18.97
C PHE A 160 -2.52 6.81 -19.94
N VAL A 161 -3.38 6.48 -20.90
CA VAL A 161 -3.06 5.69 -22.10
C VAL A 161 -3.34 6.56 -23.32
N GLY A 162 -2.29 7.11 -23.92
CA GLY A 162 -2.44 8.22 -24.86
C GLY A 162 -3.07 9.42 -24.14
N THR A 163 -4.20 9.92 -24.65
CA THR A 163 -4.98 11.01 -24.03
C THR A 163 -6.06 10.51 -23.07
N LYS A 164 -6.29 9.19 -23.01
CA LYS A 164 -7.37 8.62 -22.19
C LYS A 164 -6.92 8.43 -20.75
N GLN A 165 -7.61 9.09 -19.83
CA GLN A 165 -7.48 8.85 -18.40
C GLN A 165 -8.04 7.47 -18.03
N VAL A 166 -7.31 6.73 -17.23
CA VAL A 166 -7.71 5.43 -16.67
C VAL A 166 -7.63 5.52 -15.15
N VAL A 167 -8.72 5.15 -14.49
CA VAL A 167 -8.81 5.11 -13.02
C VAL A 167 -9.02 3.68 -12.57
N VAL A 168 -8.20 3.24 -11.62
CA VAL A 168 -8.22 1.91 -11.03
C VAL A 168 -8.53 2.04 -9.55
N ALA A 169 -9.57 1.37 -9.08
CA ALA A 169 -9.85 1.19 -7.65
C ALA A 169 -9.20 -0.10 -7.15
N PHE A 170 -8.79 -0.11 -5.88
CA PHE A 170 -8.18 -1.27 -5.23
C PHE A 170 -9.06 -1.75 -4.07
N GLU A 171 -9.21 -3.07 -3.98
CA GLU A 171 -9.97 -3.75 -2.93
C GLU A 171 -9.16 -4.94 -2.43
N VAL A 172 -8.91 -5.00 -1.13
CA VAL A 172 -8.25 -6.13 -0.46
C VAL A 172 -9.28 -6.79 0.44
N GLU A 173 -9.79 -7.93 0.00
CA GLU A 173 -10.80 -8.70 0.72
C GLU A 173 -10.17 -9.95 1.36
N LEU A 174 -9.86 -9.84 2.64
CA LEU A 174 -9.30 -10.95 3.43
C LEU A 174 -10.36 -11.77 4.15
N ASN A 175 -11.57 -11.24 4.31
CA ASN A 175 -12.69 -11.95 4.89
C ASN A 175 -13.93 -11.58 4.11
N VAL A 176 -14.76 -12.56 3.73
CA VAL A 176 -16.00 -12.29 3.01
C VAL A 176 -16.90 -11.40 3.86
N LYS A 177 -17.33 -10.27 3.28
CA LYS A 177 -18.29 -9.37 3.91
C LYS A 177 -19.68 -10.02 3.94
N ALA A 178 -20.53 -9.55 4.86
CA ALA A 178 -21.95 -9.87 4.79
C ALA A 178 -22.51 -9.50 3.41
N HIS A 179 -23.38 -10.35 2.87
CA HIS A 179 -23.90 -10.23 1.51
C HIS A 179 -24.43 -8.83 1.18
N ALA A 180 -25.22 -8.24 2.08
CA ALA A 180 -25.80 -6.90 1.91
C ALA A 180 -24.74 -5.77 1.72
N ARG A 181 -23.50 -5.97 2.19
CA ARG A 181 -22.43 -4.99 1.95
C ARG A 181 -21.94 -5.03 0.51
N TYR A 182 -22.04 -6.17 -0.17
CA TYR A 182 -21.67 -6.25 -1.59
C TYR A 182 -22.67 -5.54 -2.48
N ASP A 183 -23.94 -5.41 -2.06
CA ASP A 183 -24.96 -4.67 -2.80
C ASP A 183 -24.53 -3.20 -3.01
N THR A 184 -24.12 -2.52 -1.93
CA THR A 184 -23.61 -1.14 -1.99
C THR A 184 -22.36 -1.02 -2.86
N VAL A 185 -21.47 -2.01 -2.79
CA VAL A 185 -20.22 -2.03 -3.57
C VAL A 185 -20.51 -2.17 -5.06
N VAL A 186 -21.39 -3.10 -5.42
CA VAL A 186 -21.80 -3.35 -6.82
C VAL A 186 -22.51 -2.14 -7.39
N GLU A 187 -23.51 -1.62 -6.67
CA GLU A 187 -24.25 -0.42 -7.07
C GLU A 187 -23.31 0.76 -7.32
N PHE A 188 -22.36 0.99 -6.41
CA PHE A 188 -21.37 2.06 -6.56
C PHE A 188 -20.56 1.90 -7.84
N TYR A 189 -19.91 0.74 -8.05
CA TYR A 189 -19.03 0.55 -9.20
C TYR A 189 -19.75 0.49 -10.54
N ASP A 190 -20.99 0.00 -10.58
CA ASP A 190 -21.84 0.06 -11.77
C ASP A 190 -22.18 1.51 -12.14
N ASN A 191 -22.46 2.35 -11.14
CA ASN A 191 -22.87 3.74 -11.36
C ASN A 191 -21.69 4.70 -11.63
N LYS A 192 -20.48 4.41 -11.15
CA LYS A 192 -19.31 5.28 -11.38
C LYS A 192 -18.59 4.93 -12.69
N LYS A 193 -18.93 5.66 -13.76
CA LYS A 193 -18.36 5.47 -15.11
C LYS A 193 -16.90 5.90 -15.25
N ASN A 194 -16.39 6.78 -14.39
CA ASN A 194 -14.99 7.22 -14.41
C ASN A 194 -14.02 6.14 -13.91
N ILE A 195 -14.50 5.17 -13.12
CA ILE A 195 -13.70 4.02 -12.70
C ILE A 195 -13.65 3.02 -13.85
N SER A 196 -12.44 2.81 -14.38
CA SER A 196 -12.19 1.91 -15.50
C SER A 196 -12.03 0.46 -15.04
N PHE A 197 -11.35 0.24 -13.91
CA PHE A 197 -11.10 -1.09 -13.36
C PHE A 197 -11.21 -1.09 -11.84
N VAL A 198 -11.56 -2.24 -11.28
CA VAL A 198 -11.47 -2.55 -9.86
C VAL A 198 -10.57 -3.78 -9.71
N PHE A 199 -9.43 -3.61 -9.07
CA PHE A 199 -8.48 -4.69 -8.80
C PHE A 199 -8.72 -5.24 -7.40
N TRP A 200 -9.05 -6.52 -7.34
CA TRP A 200 -9.39 -7.25 -6.12
C TRP A 200 -8.25 -8.19 -5.74
N LEU A 201 -7.78 -8.09 -4.50
CA LEU A 201 -6.94 -9.08 -3.87
C LEU A 201 -7.79 -9.89 -2.89
N VAL A 202 -7.94 -11.18 -3.15
CA VAL A 202 -8.81 -12.07 -2.35
C VAL A 202 -7.99 -13.19 -1.71
N GLU A 203 -8.32 -13.60 -0.48
CA GLU A 203 -7.54 -14.61 0.24
C GLU A 203 -7.62 -15.99 -0.43
N SER A 204 -8.81 -16.39 -0.90
CA SER A 204 -9.04 -17.75 -1.41
C SER A 204 -10.03 -17.86 -2.58
N LYS A 205 -10.09 -19.06 -3.19
CA LYS A 205 -11.09 -19.41 -4.21
C LYS A 205 -12.53 -19.33 -3.67
N SER A 206 -12.75 -19.71 -2.41
CA SER A 206 -14.07 -19.65 -1.77
C SER A 206 -14.54 -18.21 -1.56
N ASP A 207 -13.62 -17.29 -1.24
CA ASP A 207 -13.98 -15.88 -1.08
C ASP A 207 -14.39 -15.28 -2.42
N LEU A 208 -13.63 -15.56 -3.48
CA LEU A 208 -14.00 -15.17 -4.83
C LEU A 208 -15.38 -15.72 -5.23
N ALA A 209 -15.64 -17.01 -4.98
CA ALA A 209 -16.93 -17.62 -5.28
C ALA A 209 -18.07 -16.93 -4.51
N SER A 210 -17.84 -16.55 -3.26
CA SER A 210 -18.81 -15.84 -2.41
C SER A 210 -19.10 -14.44 -2.93
N ILE A 211 -18.07 -13.68 -3.28
CA ILE A 211 -18.20 -12.34 -3.91
C ILE A 211 -18.99 -12.46 -5.22
N LYS A 212 -18.64 -13.42 -6.08
CA LYS A 212 -19.34 -13.65 -7.34
C LYS A 212 -20.81 -13.97 -7.14
N LYS A 213 -21.14 -14.83 -6.18
CA LYS A 213 -22.52 -15.16 -5.85
C LYS A 213 -23.30 -13.91 -5.40
N ALA A 214 -22.69 -13.07 -4.56
CA ALA A 214 -23.31 -11.83 -4.13
C ALA A 214 -23.56 -10.88 -5.30
N PHE A 215 -22.54 -10.67 -6.15
CA PHE A 215 -22.64 -9.80 -7.33
C PHE A 215 -23.71 -10.30 -8.33
N GLN A 216 -23.79 -11.62 -8.54
CA GLN A 216 -24.80 -12.22 -9.41
C GLN A 216 -26.21 -12.01 -8.87
N SER A 217 -26.42 -12.20 -7.57
CA SER A 217 -27.74 -12.03 -6.96
C SER A 217 -28.24 -10.59 -6.96
N PHE A 218 -27.33 -9.61 -6.91
CA PHE A 218 -27.67 -8.19 -7.04
C PHE A 218 -27.85 -7.76 -8.51
N GLY A 219 -27.35 -8.55 -9.46
CA GLY A 219 -27.45 -8.24 -10.89
C GLY A 219 -26.44 -7.20 -11.35
N VAL A 220 -25.16 -7.37 -10.99
CA VAL A 220 -24.06 -6.51 -11.48
C VAL A 220 -24.12 -6.32 -13.00
N ARG A 221 -24.06 -5.06 -13.43
CA ARG A 221 -24.25 -4.66 -14.82
C ARG A 221 -22.95 -4.70 -15.59
N ASP A 222 -21.83 -4.36 -14.96
CA ASP A 222 -20.51 -4.32 -15.61
C ASP A 222 -19.47 -5.19 -14.89
N TRP A 223 -19.60 -6.51 -15.06
CA TRP A 223 -18.59 -7.48 -14.65
C TRP A 223 -17.19 -7.20 -15.23
N SER A 224 -17.10 -6.45 -16.32
CA SER A 224 -15.86 -6.26 -17.06
C SER A 224 -14.86 -5.35 -16.35
N LYS A 225 -15.30 -4.56 -15.36
CA LYS A 225 -14.43 -3.74 -14.51
C LYS A 225 -13.67 -4.55 -13.47
N HIS A 226 -14.23 -5.66 -13.00
CA HIS A 226 -13.74 -6.38 -11.82
C HIS A 226 -12.69 -7.42 -12.20
N HIS A 227 -11.50 -7.31 -11.63
CA HIS A 227 -10.37 -8.19 -11.90
C HIS A 227 -9.79 -8.71 -10.59
N PHE A 228 -9.69 -10.03 -10.45
CA PHE A 228 -9.34 -10.67 -9.18
C PHE A 228 -7.98 -11.35 -9.22
N ILE A 229 -7.25 -11.31 -8.11
CA ILE A 229 -5.97 -11.97 -7.88
C ILE A 229 -6.03 -12.68 -6.52
N TYR A 230 -5.51 -13.91 -6.44
CA TYR A 230 -5.37 -14.59 -5.15
C TYR A 230 -4.17 -14.04 -4.36
N LEU A 231 -4.35 -13.87 -3.06
CA LEU A 231 -3.32 -13.38 -2.14
C LEU A 231 -2.02 -14.19 -2.23
N ASP A 232 -2.12 -15.51 -2.30
CA ASP A 232 -0.94 -16.38 -2.40
C ASP A 232 -0.17 -16.21 -3.71
N ASP A 233 -0.85 -15.90 -4.82
CA ASP A 233 -0.20 -15.60 -6.09
C ASP A 233 0.47 -14.22 -6.05
N PHE A 234 -0.23 -13.22 -5.51
CA PHE A 234 0.30 -11.89 -5.29
C PHE A 234 1.52 -11.89 -4.37
N ARG A 235 1.53 -12.67 -3.30
CA ARG A 235 2.68 -12.77 -2.40
C ARG A 235 3.94 -13.29 -3.08
N LYS A 236 3.78 -14.18 -4.06
CA LYS A 236 4.89 -14.78 -4.81
C LYS A 236 5.35 -13.87 -5.95
N ASN A 237 4.40 -13.27 -6.66
CA ASN A 237 4.64 -12.65 -7.95
C ASN A 237 4.50 -11.11 -7.95
N GLY A 238 3.99 -10.52 -6.87
CA GLY A 238 3.67 -9.11 -6.78
C GLY A 238 2.70 -8.68 -7.90
N TRP A 239 2.98 -7.57 -8.56
CA TRP A 239 2.21 -7.09 -9.71
C TRP A 239 2.29 -7.94 -10.98
N ASP A 240 3.10 -9.00 -10.99
CA ASP A 240 3.07 -10.00 -12.07
C ASP A 240 2.19 -11.20 -11.76
N ALA A 241 1.52 -11.20 -10.60
CA ALA A 241 0.44 -12.13 -10.33
C ALA A 241 -0.68 -11.94 -11.37
N LYS A 242 -1.23 -13.05 -11.85
CA LYS A 242 -2.19 -13.01 -12.95
C LYS A 242 -3.60 -12.81 -12.42
N PHE A 243 -4.39 -12.05 -13.16
CA PHE A 243 -5.83 -11.99 -12.92
C PHE A 243 -6.43 -13.38 -13.15
N VAL A 244 -7.08 -13.91 -12.12
CA VAL A 244 -7.74 -15.22 -12.13
C VAL A 244 -9.18 -15.13 -12.63
N GLU A 245 -9.76 -13.93 -12.63
CA GLU A 245 -11.12 -13.64 -13.08
C GLU A 245 -11.19 -12.20 -13.63
N GLY A 246 -12.15 -11.94 -14.52
CA GLY A 246 -12.39 -10.63 -15.14
C GLY A 246 -12.04 -10.59 -16.64
N LYS A 247 -12.40 -9.49 -17.32
CA LYS A 247 -12.20 -9.31 -18.78
C LYS A 247 -10.75 -9.51 -19.21
N HIS A 248 -9.81 -9.15 -18.35
CA HIS A 248 -8.38 -9.27 -18.61
C HIS A 248 -7.72 -10.49 -17.92
N HIS A 249 -8.46 -11.61 -17.81
CA HIS A 249 -7.95 -12.89 -17.30
C HIS A 249 -6.56 -13.25 -17.88
N ARG A 250 -5.68 -13.80 -17.03
CA ARG A 250 -4.27 -14.17 -17.31
C ARG A 250 -3.30 -13.03 -17.62
N THR A 251 -3.76 -11.78 -17.67
CA THR A 251 -2.86 -10.62 -17.66
C THR A 251 -2.51 -10.20 -16.24
N THR A 252 -1.68 -9.17 -16.05
CA THR A 252 -1.14 -8.78 -14.73
C THR A 252 -1.40 -7.29 -14.44
N PRO A 253 -1.49 -6.86 -13.17
CA PRO A 253 -1.56 -5.44 -12.81
C PRO A 253 -0.46 -4.60 -13.45
N ALA A 254 0.76 -5.11 -13.53
CA ALA A 254 1.90 -4.42 -14.14
C ALA A 254 1.61 -3.97 -15.58
N LYS A 255 0.84 -4.75 -16.36
CA LYS A 255 0.47 -4.39 -17.74
C LYS A 255 -0.40 -3.13 -17.81
N PHE A 256 -1.20 -2.87 -16.77
CA PHE A 256 -2.11 -1.72 -16.71
C PHE A 256 -1.45 -0.54 -16.03
N LEU A 257 -0.77 -0.77 -14.92
CA LEU A 257 -0.16 0.28 -14.10
C LEU A 257 1.21 0.74 -14.65
N ASN A 258 1.81 0.03 -15.61
CA ASN A 258 3.03 0.48 -16.29
C ASN A 258 2.86 0.49 -17.83
N PRO A 259 1.88 1.22 -18.39
CA PRO A 259 1.46 1.07 -19.79
C PRO A 259 2.54 1.48 -20.79
N ASN A 260 3.39 2.44 -20.44
CA ASN A 260 4.42 2.96 -21.34
C ASN A 260 5.76 2.21 -21.24
N GLY A 261 5.87 1.19 -20.37
CA GLY A 261 7.15 0.51 -20.14
C GLY A 261 8.28 1.42 -19.66
N VAL A 262 7.98 2.67 -19.26
CA VAL A 262 8.97 3.72 -18.92
C VAL A 262 9.70 3.39 -17.62
N SER A 263 9.16 2.50 -16.78
CA SER A 263 9.99 1.73 -15.85
C SER A 263 10.60 0.51 -16.53
N ARG A 264 11.44 0.74 -17.55
CA ARG A 264 12.65 -0.07 -17.75
C ARG A 264 13.68 0.29 -16.66
N LEU A 265 13.22 0.43 -15.41
CA LEU A 265 14.10 0.30 -14.25
C LEU A 265 14.46 -1.19 -14.19
N SER A 266 15.45 -1.55 -15.02
CA SER A 266 16.25 -2.74 -14.93
C SER A 266 15.43 -4.03 -14.73
N LEU A 267 15.03 -4.65 -15.86
CA LEU A 267 14.79 -6.10 -15.92
C LEU A 267 15.99 -6.92 -15.38
N GLU A 268 17.12 -6.26 -15.09
CA GLU A 268 18.35 -6.83 -14.54
C GLU A 268 18.39 -6.78 -13.00
N SER A 269 17.44 -6.14 -12.30
CA SER A 269 17.38 -6.23 -10.84
C SER A 269 16.61 -7.49 -10.46
N PRO A 270 17.26 -8.49 -9.84
CA PRO A 270 16.58 -9.74 -9.47
C PRO A 270 15.51 -9.54 -8.38
N VAL A 271 15.44 -8.37 -7.75
CA VAL A 271 14.52 -8.06 -6.65
C VAL A 271 13.50 -7.01 -7.10
N ARG A 272 12.25 -7.46 -7.27
CA ARG A 272 11.10 -6.58 -7.54
C ARG A 272 10.77 -5.70 -6.35
N GLU A 273 10.26 -4.49 -6.60
CA GLU A 273 9.93 -3.55 -5.53
C GLU A 273 8.80 -4.09 -4.63
N THR A 274 7.84 -4.81 -5.23
CA THR A 274 6.77 -5.47 -4.47
C THR A 274 7.33 -6.46 -3.43
N GLY A 275 8.49 -7.07 -3.69
CA GLY A 275 9.16 -7.95 -2.72
C GLY A 275 9.64 -7.21 -1.47
N HIS A 276 10.02 -5.93 -1.59
CA HIS A 276 10.35 -5.10 -0.42
C HIS A 276 9.12 -4.72 0.39
N LEU A 277 8.00 -4.49 -0.29
CA LEU A 277 6.70 -4.24 0.34
C LEU A 277 6.23 -5.45 1.15
N LEU A 278 6.38 -6.66 0.62
CA LEU A 278 5.92 -7.90 1.28
C LEU A 278 6.91 -8.48 2.31
N ASN A 279 8.15 -7.98 2.37
CA ASN A 279 9.14 -8.44 3.34
C ASN A 279 8.88 -7.81 4.72
N LEU A 280 8.47 -8.65 5.67
CA LEU A 280 8.12 -8.30 7.05
C LEU A 280 9.23 -8.59 8.07
N GLU A 281 10.44 -8.91 7.61
CA GLU A 281 11.56 -9.21 8.49
C GLU A 281 11.99 -7.95 9.25
N LYS A 282 12.08 -8.08 10.58
CA LYS A 282 12.46 -6.98 11.47
C LYS A 282 13.84 -6.42 11.15
N LYS A 283 14.81 -7.33 11.07
CA LYS A 283 16.21 -7.04 10.81
C LYS A 283 16.51 -7.37 9.35
N PRO A 284 17.39 -6.61 8.70
CA PRO A 284 17.93 -7.05 7.42
C PRO A 284 18.63 -8.39 7.67
N MET A 285 18.15 -9.47 7.07
CA MET A 285 19.10 -10.55 6.77
C MET A 285 20.10 -9.97 5.78
N ASN A 286 21.38 -10.20 6.02
CA ASN A 286 22.40 -9.99 4.99
C ASN A 286 21.99 -10.90 3.83
N LEU A 287 21.25 -10.37 2.87
CA LEU A 287 21.04 -11.03 1.59
C LEU A 287 22.42 -10.97 0.94
N SER A 288 23.24 -11.98 1.19
CA SER A 288 24.50 -12.18 0.49
C SER A 288 24.19 -12.06 -1.00
N PRO A 289 24.94 -11.27 -1.78
CA PRO A 289 24.80 -11.35 -3.22
C PRO A 289 25.14 -12.79 -3.60
N SER A 290 24.18 -13.51 -4.16
CA SER A 290 24.42 -14.81 -4.77
C SER A 290 25.35 -14.60 -5.96
N VAL A 291 26.64 -14.64 -5.70
CA VAL A 291 27.70 -14.79 -6.70
C VAL A 291 28.27 -16.18 -6.49
N ASP A 292 27.94 -17.06 -7.43
CA ASP A 292 28.90 -17.93 -8.10
C ASP A 292 28.21 -18.60 -9.28
N ILE A 293 28.09 -17.85 -10.39
CA ILE A 293 28.06 -18.48 -11.71
C ILE A 293 29.51 -18.86 -12.00
N LYS A 294 29.86 -20.11 -11.68
CA LYS A 294 31.08 -20.71 -12.20
C LYS A 294 30.95 -20.83 -13.72
N LYS A 295 31.93 -20.25 -14.42
CA LYS A 295 32.20 -20.51 -15.84
C LYS A 295 32.56 -21.97 -16.05
#